data_AF-A0A9E1FD05-F1
#
_entry.id   AF-A0A9E1FD05-F1
#
_cell.length_a   1.000
_cell.length_b   1.000
_cell.length_c   1.000
_cell.angle_alpha   90.00
_cell.angle_beta   90.00
_cell.angle_gamma   90.00
#
_symmetry.space_group_name_H-M   'P 1'
#
loop_
_entity.id
_entity.type
_entity.pdbx_description
1 polymer ?
#
loop_
_entity_poly.entity_id
_entity_poly.type
_entity_poly.pdbx_seq_one_letter_code
_entity_poly.pdbx_strand_id
1 'polypeptide(L)' 'MKIEFENKIYTDKKQALLEFAFCHYPLTLTIDGNQMTFDWFSDLEKYVLSH' A
#
# COMPACT_ATOMS: atom_id res chain seq x y z
N MET A 1 3.05 -1.73 10.79
CA MET A 1 3.04 -2.09 9.37
C MET A 1 4.15 -1.33 8.66
N LYS A 2 5.03 -2.05 7.96
CA LYS A 2 6.02 -1.52 7.04
C LYS A 2 5.55 -1.81 5.63
N ILE A 3 5.34 -0.77 4.81
CA ILE A 3 4.94 -0.91 3.42
C ILE A 3 6.12 -0.51 2.53
N GLU A 4 6.43 -1.30 1.52
CA GLU A 4 7.50 -1.03 0.56
C GLU A 4 6.93 -0.96 -0.85
N PHE A 5 7.27 0.11 -1.56
CA PHE A 5 6.82 0.37 -2.93
C PHE A 5 7.86 1.22 -3.67
N GLU A 6 8.28 0.79 -4.86
CA GLU A 6 9.20 1.55 -5.73
C GLU A 6 10.43 2.16 -5.00
N ASN A 7 11.12 1.34 -4.19
CA ASN A 7 12.27 1.72 -3.36
C ASN A 7 11.98 2.68 -2.18
N LYS A 8 10.71 2.98 -1.91
CA LYS A 8 10.27 3.74 -0.74
C LYS A 8 9.77 2.80 0.34
N ILE A 9 9.98 3.21 1.60
CA ILE A 9 9.49 2.51 2.78
C ILE A 9 8.59 3.48 3.54
N TYR A 10 7.36 3.06 3.80
CA TYR A 10 6.39 3.82 4.58
C TYR A 10 6.20 3.16 5.94
N THR A 11 6.33 3.97 6.99
CA THR A 11 5.97 3.61 8.37
C THR A 11 4.71 4.33 8.84
N ASP A 12 4.33 5.43 8.17
CA ASP A 12 3.06 6.13 8.35
C ASP A 12 2.04 5.67 7.30
N LYS A 13 0.91 5.14 7.77
CA LYS A 13 -0.17 4.64 6.92
C LYS A 13 -0.81 5.73 6.06
N LYS A 14 -1.00 6.94 6.59
CA LYS A 14 -1.64 8.05 5.85
C LYS A 14 -0.74 8.52 4.72
N GLN A 15 0.56 8.61 4.96
CA GLN A 15 1.52 8.98 3.90
C GLN A 15 1.49 7.96 2.76
N ALA A 16 1.47 6.67 3.08
CA ALA A 16 1.40 5.61 2.09
C ALA A 16 0.10 5.70 1.27
N LEU A 17 -1.05 5.82 1.94
CA LEU A 17 -2.36 5.91 1.28
C LEU A 17 -2.50 7.14 0.40
N LEU A 18 -1.96 8.29 0.80
CA LEU A 18 -1.97 9.50 -0.02
C LEU A 18 -1.24 9.30 -1.34
N GLU A 19 -0.13 8.56 -1.34
CA GLU A 19 0.60 8.24 -2.57
C GLU A 19 -0.16 7.21 -3.41
N PHE A 20 -0.64 6.13 -2.78
CA PHE A 20 -1.33 5.04 -3.47
C PHE A 20 -2.68 5.44 -4.06
N ALA A 21 -3.29 6.54 -3.60
CA ALA A 21 -4.50 7.12 -4.19
C ALA A 21 -4.29 7.62 -5.63
N PHE A 22 -3.05 7.91 -6.02
CA PHE A 22 -2.70 8.42 -7.36
C PHE A 22 -1.94 7.40 -8.21
N CYS A 23 -1.73 6.18 -7.72
CA CYS A 23 -1.07 5.11 -8.47
C CYS A 23 -2.03 4.46 -9.48
N HIS A 24 -1.45 3.83 -10.51
CA HIS A 24 -2.20 2.96 -11.41
C HIS A 24 -2.38 1.58 -10.77
N TYR A 25 -3.57 1.03 -10.94
CA TYR A 25 -3.92 -0.30 -10.45
C TYR A 25 -3.97 -1.31 -11.62
N PRO A 26 -3.67 -2.60 -11.39
CA PRO A 26 -3.38 -3.23 -10.09
C PRO A 26 -2.01 -2.83 -9.51
N LEU A 27 -1.97 -2.62 -8.19
CA LEU A 27 -0.79 -2.15 -7.48
C LEU A 27 -0.19 -3.29 -6.66
N THR A 28 1.11 -3.55 -6.84
CA THR A 28 1.84 -4.57 -6.07
C THR A 28 2.76 -3.92 -5.05
N LEU A 29 2.64 -4.32 -3.79
CA LEU A 29 3.36 -3.79 -2.64
C LEU A 29 3.96 -4.92 -1.81
N THR A 30 5.01 -4.63 -1.06
CA THR A 30 5.47 -5.53 0.01
C THR A 30 5.02 -4.99 1.34
N ILE A 31 4.16 -5.71 2.05
CA ILE A 31 3.64 -5.33 3.36
C ILE A 31 4.15 -6.32 4.40
N ASP A 32 4.94 -5.82 5.36
CA ASP A 32 5.57 -6.62 6.42
C ASP A 32 6.31 -7.87 5.86
N GLY A 33 6.97 -7.70 4.71
CA GLY A 33 7.72 -8.75 4.01
C GLY A 33 6.90 -9.64 3.07
N ASN A 34 5.57 -9.49 3.03
CA ASN A 34 4.70 -10.25 2.14
C ASN A 34 4.33 -9.41 0.91
N GLN A 35 4.56 -9.96 -0.27
CA GLN A 35 4.14 -9.31 -1.52
C GLN A 35 2.63 -9.50 -1.71
N MET A 36 1.91 -8.40 -1.89
CA MET A 36 0.47 -8.36 -2.06
C MET A 36 0.12 -7.49 -3.27
N THR A 37 -0.86 -7.92 -4.05
CA THR A 37 -1.39 -7.16 -5.18
C THR A 37 -2.82 -6.77 -4.90
N PHE A 38 -3.14 -5.51 -5.12
CA PHE A 38 -4.49 -4.97 -4.97
C PHE A 38 -4.98 -4.47 -6.32
N ASP A 39 -6.20 -4.87 -6.69
CA ASP A 39 -6.81 -4.47 -7.98
C ASP A 39 -7.43 -3.06 -7.92
N TRP A 40 -7.75 -2.58 -6.72
CA TRP A 40 -8.37 -1.26 -6.50
C TRP A 40 -7.81 -0.57 -5.26
N PHE A 41 -7.78 0.77 -5.29
CA PHE A 41 -7.37 1.58 -4.14
C PHE A 41 -8.23 1.31 -2.90
N SER A 42 -9.54 1.12 -3.06
CA SER A 42 -10.44 0.85 -1.93
C SER A 42 -10.10 -0.44 -1.17
N ASP A 43 -9.64 -1.48 -1.88
CA ASP A 43 -9.27 -2.75 -1.25
C ASP A 43 -7.97 -2.59 -0.46
N LEU A 44 -7.02 -1.88 -1.04
CA LEU A 44 -5.76 -1.51 -0.40
C LEU A 44 -6.00 -0.61 0.83
N GLU A 45 -6.84 0.41 0.71
CA GLU A 45 -7.17 1.34 1.78
C GLU A 45 -7.80 0.61 2.96
N LYS A 46 -8.79 -0.24 2.68
CA LYS A 46 -9.43 -1.08 3.68
C LYS A 46 -8.44 -2.01 4.38
N TYR A 47 -7.50 -2.60 3.64
CA TYR A 47 -6.47 -3.46 4.22
C TYR A 47 -5.54 -2.70 5.16
N VAL A 48 -4.98 -1.57 4.72
CA VAL A 48 -4.05 -0.74 5.50
C VAL A 48 -4.72 -0.14 6.74
N LEU A 49 -5.99 0.24 6.67
CA LEU A 49 -6.73 0.78 7.81
C LEU A 49 -7.13 -0.29 8.83
N SER A 50 -7.25 -1.56 8.43
CA SER A 50 -7.63 -2.67 9.32
C SER A 50 -6.46 -3.37 10.02
N HIS A 51 -5.22 -3.15 9.58
CA HIS A 51 -4.00 -3.75 10.11
C HIS A 51 -2.97 -2.67 10.39
#